data_AF-A0ABD6YSH6-F1
#
_entry.id   AF-A0ABD6YSH6-F1
#
_cell.length_a   1.000
_cell.length_b   1.000
_cell.length_c   1.000
_cell.angle_alpha   90.00
_cell.angle_beta   90.00
_cell.angle_gamma   90.00
#
_symmetry.space_group_name_H-M   'P 1'
#
loop_
_entity.id
_entity.type
_entity.pdbx_description
1 polymer ?
#
loop_
_entity_poly.entity_id
_entity_poly.type
_entity_poly.pdbx_seq_one_letter_code
_entity_poly.pdbx_strand_id
1 'polypeptide(L)' 'MNFIDKNVSVKQAIIILAKNGVQVNENEATIILELLYLVSKNYNKPKEEKN' A
#
# COMPACT_ATOMS: atom_id res chain seq x y z
N MET A 1 7.70 7.53 8.05
CA MET A 1 8.28 7.37 6.71
C MET A 1 7.52 8.31 5.79
N ASN A 2 8.15 9.31 5.16
CA ASN A 2 7.41 10.27 4.34
C ASN A 2 7.12 9.65 2.97
N PHE A 3 5.89 9.15 2.83
CA PHE A 3 5.38 8.46 1.65
C PHE A 3 4.96 9.45 0.54
N ILE A 4 5.90 10.30 0.10
CA ILE A 4 5.62 11.38 -0.86
C ILE A 4 5.51 10.84 -2.31
N ASP A 5 6.13 9.70 -2.63
CA ASP A 5 6.03 9.04 -3.95
C ASP A 5 4.90 8.01 -4.07
N LYS A 6 3.80 8.18 -3.33
CA LYS A 6 2.63 7.30 -3.48
C LYS A 6 1.84 7.72 -4.73
N ASN A 7 1.92 6.92 -5.80
CA ASN A 7 1.06 7.06 -6.99
C ASN A 7 -0.44 6.92 -6.68
N VAL A 8 -0.78 6.33 -5.54
CA VAL A 8 -2.16 6.13 -5.07
C VAL A 8 -2.37 6.90 -3.76
N SER A 9 -3.32 7.83 -3.77
CA SER A 9 -3.78 8.55 -2.57
C SER A 9 -4.66 7.69 -1.66
N VAL A 10 -4.79 8.08 -0.38
CA VAL A 10 -5.68 7.41 0.59
C VAL A 10 -7.13 7.38 0.10
N LYS A 11 -7.60 8.48 -0.50
CA LYS A 11 -8.96 8.56 -1.08
C LYS A 11 -9.17 7.56 -2.22
N GLN A 12 -8.18 7.41 -3.11
CA GLN A 12 -8.24 6.40 -4.16
C GLN A 12 -8.25 4.99 -3.58
N ALA A 13 -7.45 4.73 -2.53
CA ALA A 13 -7.43 3.43 -1.85
C ALA A 13 -8.81 3.10 -1.26
N ILE A 14 -9.48 4.04 -0.58
CA ILE A 14 -10.83 3.86 -0.06
C ILE A 14 -11.81 3.50 -1.18
N ILE A 15 -11.78 4.22 -2.32
CA ILE A 15 -12.66 3.96 -3.46
C ILE A 15 -12.42 2.56 -4.03
N ILE A 16 -11.15 2.16 -4.19
CA ILE A 16 -10.80 0.84 -4.73
C ILE A 16 -11.26 -0.27 -3.78
N LEU A 17 -11.00 -0.13 -2.47
CA LEU A 17 -11.42 -1.12 -1.47
C LEU A 17 -12.95 -1.24 -1.42
N ALA A 18 -13.67 -0.12 -1.44
CA ALA A 18 -15.13 -0.12 -1.46
C ALA A 18 -15.72 -0.80 -2.71
N LYS A 19 -15.11 -0.59 -3.89
CA LYS A 19 -15.49 -1.30 -5.14
C LYS A 19 -15.32 -2.82 -5.04
N ASN A 20 -14.47 -3.29 -4.13
CA ASN A 20 -14.22 -4.71 -3.85
C ASN A 20 -14.97 -5.20 -2.59
N GLY A 21 -15.96 -4.45 -2.11
CA GLY A 21 -16.77 -4.84 -0.94
C GLY A 21 -16.07 -4.64 0.42
N VAL A 22 -14.93 -3.94 0.44
CA VAL A 22 -14.18 -3.65 1.67
C VAL A 22 -14.39 -2.19 2.05
N GLN A 23 -15.30 -1.93 3.01
CA GLN A 23 -15.47 -0.60 3.58
C GLN A 23 -14.39 -0.32 4.63
N VAL A 24 -13.73 0.83 4.50
CA VAL A 24 -12.69 1.29 5.42
C VAL A 24 -12.78 2.81 5.61
N ASN A 25 -12.35 3.28 6.78
CA ASN A 25 -12.13 4.70 7.04
C ASN A 25 -10.72 5.14 6.59
N GLU A 26 -10.41 6.44 6.73
CA GLU A 26 -9.10 7.00 6.32
C GLU A 26 -7.90 6.39 7.07
N ASN A 27 -8.05 6.11 8.37
CA ASN A 27 -6.97 5.52 9.17
C ASN A 27 -6.68 4.08 8.71
N GLU A 28 -7.73 3.27 8.56
CA GLU A 28 -7.63 1.90 8.07
C GLU A 28 -7.03 1.85 6.66
N ALA A 29 -7.53 2.71 5.76
CA ALA A 29 -7.00 2.81 4.40
C ALA A 29 -5.54 3.24 4.37
N THR A 30 -5.12 4.12 5.28
CA THR A 30 -3.72 4.54 5.41
C THR A 30 -2.83 3.35 5.80
N ILE A 31 -3.22 2.60 6.83
CA ILE A 31 -2.47 1.42 7.31
C ILE A 31 -2.35 0.37 6.21
N ILE A 32 -3.47 0.04 5.54
CA ILE A 32 -3.49 -0.94 4.45
C ILE A 32 -2.57 -0.48 3.32
N LEU A 33 -2.69 0.77 2.91
CA LEU A 33 -1.88 1.33 1.84
C LEU A 33 -0.39 1.27 2.19
N GLU A 34 0.00 1.65 3.40
CA GLU A 34 1.38 1.54 3.89
C GLU A 34 1.92 0.11 3.85
N LEU A 35 1.13 -0.86 4.31
CA LEU A 35 1.48 -2.27 4.24
C LEU A 35 1.72 -2.72 2.80
N LEU A 36 0.81 -2.38 1.87
CA LEU A 36 0.93 -2.75 0.46
C LEU A 36 2.18 -2.14 -0.20
N TYR A 37 2.52 -0.88 0.12
CA TYR A 37 3.77 -0.27 -0.36
C TYR A 37 5.01 -0.95 0.24
N LEU A 38 4.94 -1.40 1.49
CA LEU A 38 6.04 -2.12 2.13
C LEU A 38 6.24 -3.49 1.45
N VAL A 39 5.15 -4.19 1.11
CA VAL A 39 5.20 -5.44 0.35
C VAL A 39 5.78 -5.21 -1.05
N SER A 40 5.29 -4.22 -1.80
CA SER A 40 5.75 -3.96 -3.17
C SER A 40 7.23 -3.59 -3.23
N LYS A 41 7.72 -2.79 -2.28
CA LYS A 41 9.13 -2.42 -2.18
C LYS A 41 10.03 -3.63 -1.89
N ASN A 42 9.57 -4.58 -1.09
CA ASN A 42 10.36 -5.77 -0.76
C ASN A 42 10.20 -6.89 -1.78
N TYR A 43 9.12 -6.90 -2.58
CA TYR A 43 8.92 -7.85 -3.67
C TYR A 43 9.91 -7.65 -4.82
N ASN A 44 10.27 -6.40 -5.13
CA ASN A 44 11.22 -6.06 -6.19
C ASN A 44 12.69 -6.06 -5.74
N LYS A 45 13.00 -6.40 -4.49
CA LYS A 45 14.40 -6.65 -4.14
C LYS A 45 14.80 -7.96 -4.83
N PRO A 46 15.85 -7.97 -5.69
CA PRO A 46 16.43 -9.23 -6.11
C PRO A 46 16.72 -10.00 -4.82
N LYS A 47 16.28 -11.27 -4.76
CA LYS A 47 16.70 -12.18 -3.69
C LYS A 47 18.19 -11.94 -3.52
N GLU A 48 18.61 -11.52 -2.33
CA GLU A 48 20.03 -11.51 -2.02
C GLU A 48 20.56 -12.87 -2.47
N GLU A 49 21.45 -12.87 -3.46
CA GLU A 49 22.23 -14.05 -3.77
C GLU A 49 22.91 -14.39 -2.45
N LYS A 50 22.42 -15.47 -1.83
CA LYS A 50 23.09 -16.06 -0.69
C LYS A 50 24.42 -16.60 -1.23
N ASN A 51 25.45 -15.76 -1.15
CA ASN A 51 26.83 -16.21 -1.17
C ASN A 51 27.12 -17.04 0.08
#